data_AF-A0A537I809-F1
#
_entry.id   AF-A0A537I809-F1
#
_cell.length_a   1.000
_cell.length_b   1.000
_cell.length_c   1.000
_cell.angle_alpha   90.00
_cell.angle_beta   90.00
_cell.angle_gamma   90.00
#
_symmetry.space_group_name_H-M   'P 1'
#
loop_
_entity.id
_entity.type
_entity.pdbx_description
1 polymer ?
#
loop_
_entity_poly.entity_id
_entity_poly.type
_entity_poly.pdbx_seq_one_letter_code
_entity_poly.pdbx_strand_id
1 'polypeptide(L)'
;MVSQGIPEETGYIIFLFAATLALVITLRLVISPRDPRPTPGKKAPFESGQIATGPGRTRFIIQYYPYILMFVVYDVIAMFLFAWALDLRALGAAGTVPILTFMVVALVPLAYALHLAGQRENW
;
A
#
# COMPACT_ATOMS: atom_id res chain seq x y z
N MET A 1 8.84 33.34 -21.48
CA MET A 1 9.47 32.05 -21.14
C MET A 1 8.38 31.10 -20.68
N VAL A 2 7.95 30.23 -21.60
CA VAL A 2 7.27 28.94 -21.37
C VAL A 2 6.06 28.94 -20.42
N SER A 3 4.91 29.37 -20.93
CA SER A 3 3.62 28.77 -20.54
C SER A 3 3.38 27.61 -21.49
N GLN A 4 3.95 26.43 -21.20
CA GLN A 4 3.46 25.20 -21.85
C GLN A 4 2.17 24.84 -21.12
N GLY A 5 1.04 25.10 -21.78
CA GLY A 5 -0.22 24.46 -21.40
C GLY A 5 -0.02 22.95 -21.38
N ILE A 6 -0.71 22.28 -20.46
CA ILE A 6 -0.70 20.83 -20.32
C ILE A 6 -0.83 20.19 -21.73
N PRO A 7 0.06 19.25 -22.12
CA PRO A 7 0.00 18.62 -23.43
C PRO A 7 -1.40 18.09 -23.72
N GLU A 8 -1.93 18.30 -24.92
CA GLU A 8 -3.26 17.85 -25.33
C GLU A 8 -3.49 16.35 -25.01
N GLU A 9 -2.46 15.54 -25.17
CA GLU A 9 -2.41 14.11 -24.80
C GLU A 9 -2.75 13.86 -23.32
N THR A 10 -2.20 14.67 -22.42
CA THR A 10 -2.48 14.58 -20.98
C THR A 10 -3.94 14.97 -20.69
N GLY A 11 -4.49 15.93 -21.45
CA GLY A 11 -5.90 16.28 -21.40
C GLY A 11 -6.81 15.12 -21.77
N TYR A 12 -6.49 14.39 -22.85
CA TYR A 12 -7.22 13.19 -23.27
C TYR A 12 -7.15 12.08 -22.23
N ILE A 13 -5.98 11.83 -21.64
CA ILE A 13 -5.81 10.80 -20.59
C ILE A 13 -6.67 11.13 -19.36
N ILE A 14 -6.63 12.39 -18.89
CA ILE A 14 -7.45 12.83 -17.75
C ILE A 14 -8.94 12.69 -18.06
N PHE A 15 -9.35 13.09 -19.26
CA PHE A 15 -10.74 12.97 -19.70
C PHE A 15 -11.21 11.51 -19.76
N LEU A 16 -10.43 10.62 -20.38
CA LEU A 16 -10.75 9.19 -20.46
C LEU A 16 -10.83 8.55 -19.07
N PHE A 17 -9.92 8.90 -18.17
CA PHE A 17 -9.95 8.43 -16.79
C PHE A 17 -11.21 8.92 -16.06
N ALA A 18 -11.51 10.21 -16.15
CA ALA A 18 -12.70 10.79 -15.53
C ALA A 18 -13.99 10.20 -16.11
N ALA A 19 -14.08 10.03 -17.43
CA ALA A 19 -15.22 9.42 -18.11
C ALA A 19 -15.42 7.96 -17.67
N THR A 20 -14.33 7.20 -17.58
CA THR A 20 -14.38 5.81 -17.10
C THR A 20 -14.83 5.73 -15.65
N LEU A 21 -14.30 6.59 -14.78
CA LEU A 21 -14.71 6.65 -13.38
C LEU A 21 -16.19 7.04 -13.23
N ALA A 22 -16.63 8.06 -13.97
CA ALA A 22 -18.02 8.50 -13.98
C ALA A 22 -18.96 7.39 -14.49
N LEU A 23 -18.55 6.66 -15.53
CA LEU A 23 -19.29 5.51 -16.05
C LEU A 23 -19.42 4.41 -14.99
N VAL A 24 -18.31 4.01 -14.35
CA VAL A 24 -18.32 2.97 -13.30
C VAL A 24 -19.22 3.37 -12.13
N ILE A 25 -19.13 4.62 -11.67
CA ILE A 25 -19.98 5.15 -10.59
C ILE A 25 -21.45 5.12 -11.03
N THR A 26 -21.77 5.62 -12.23
CA THR A 26 -23.14 5.68 -12.74
C THR A 26 -23.73 4.28 -12.88
N LEU A 27 -22.99 3.33 -13.47
CA LEU A 27 -23.41 1.94 -13.59
C LEU A 27 -23.68 1.32 -12.22
N ARG A 28 -22.79 1.54 -11.23
CA ARG A 28 -23.02 1.10 -9.84
C ARG A 28 -24.30 1.71 -9.28
N LEU A 29 -24.57 2.98 -9.52
CA LEU A 29 -25.76 3.66 -8.99
C LEU A 29 -27.07 3.18 -9.64
N VAL A 30 -27.06 2.86 -10.94
CA VAL A 30 -28.24 2.45 -11.69
C VAL A 30 -28.54 0.95 -11.53
N ILE A 31 -27.50 0.11 -11.57
CA ILE A 31 -27.65 -1.36 -11.55
C ILE A 31 -27.80 -1.91 -10.14
N SER A 32 -27.18 -1.27 -9.13
CA SER A 32 -27.21 -1.79 -7.76
C SER A 32 -28.64 -1.83 -7.19
N PRO A 33 -29.15 -3.00 -6.75
CA PRO A 33 -30.47 -3.12 -6.14
C PRO A 33 -30.51 -2.32 -4.83
N ARG A 34 -31.15 -1.15 -4.88
CA ARG A 34 -31.32 -0.30 -3.71
C ARG A 34 -32.60 -0.66 -3.00
N ASP A 35 -32.46 -1.02 -1.74
CA ASP A 35 -33.56 -1.17 -0.80
C ASP A 35 -33.75 0.18 -0.08
N PRO A 36 -34.84 0.93 -0.33
CA PRO A 36 -35.07 2.23 0.28
C PRO A 36 -35.37 2.14 1.77
N ARG A 37 -35.78 0.97 2.27
CA ARG A 37 -36.13 0.71 3.67
C ARG A 37 -35.46 -0.56 4.16
N PRO A 38 -34.12 -0.55 4.26
CA PRO A 38 -33.36 -1.71 4.71
C PRO A 38 -33.83 -2.13 6.10
N THR A 39 -34.12 -3.42 6.26
CA THR A 39 -34.49 -4.00 7.55
C THR A 39 -33.37 -3.78 8.58
N PRO A 40 -33.68 -3.65 9.87
CA PRO A 40 -32.66 -3.44 10.91
C PRO A 40 -31.55 -4.50 10.89
N GLY A 41 -31.89 -5.76 10.62
CA GLY A 41 -30.92 -6.85 10.50
C GLY A 41 -29.96 -6.71 9.32
N LYS A 42 -30.38 -6.09 8.20
CA LYS A 42 -29.51 -5.84 7.03
C LYS A 42 -28.40 -4.81 7.33
N LYS A 43 -28.57 -4.00 8.37
CA LYS A 43 -27.58 -3.03 8.85
C LYS A 43 -26.80 -3.50 10.07
N ALA A 44 -27.21 -4.61 10.68
CA ALA A 44 -26.57 -5.15 11.87
C ALA A 44 -25.25 -5.85 11.50
N PRO A 45 -24.21 -5.77 12.35
CA PRO A 45 -23.01 -6.60 12.22
C PRO A 45 -23.37 -8.09 12.21
N PHE A 46 -22.67 -8.87 11.40
CA PHE A 46 -22.83 -10.32 11.38
C PHE A 46 -22.14 -10.95 12.60
N GLU A 47 -22.94 -11.59 13.46
CA GLU A 47 -22.49 -12.21 14.72
C GLU A 47 -22.94 -13.68 14.82
N SER A 48 -22.99 -14.40 13.68
CA SER A 48 -23.43 -15.81 13.60
C SER A 48 -24.81 -16.08 14.24
N GLY A 49 -25.72 -15.10 14.21
CA GLY A 49 -27.05 -15.17 14.80
C GLY A 49 -27.16 -14.76 16.27
N GLN A 50 -26.05 -14.35 16.90
CA GLN A 50 -26.04 -13.76 18.24
C GLN A 50 -26.25 -12.25 18.19
N ILE A 51 -26.75 -11.68 19.29
CA ILE A 51 -26.80 -10.22 19.45
C ILE A 51 -25.39 -9.75 19.82
N ALA A 52 -24.87 -8.74 19.12
CA ALA A 52 -23.57 -8.15 19.41
C ALA A 52 -23.52 -7.67 20.86
N THR A 53 -22.62 -8.23 21.67
CA THR A 53 -22.45 -7.87 23.07
C THR A 53 -20.99 -7.53 23.39
N GLY A 54 -20.81 -6.51 24.24
CA GLY A 54 -19.49 -6.11 24.72
C GLY A 54 -18.86 -4.95 23.93
N PRO A 55 -17.71 -4.43 24.40
CA PRO A 55 -17.11 -3.18 23.91
C PRO A 55 -16.44 -3.28 22.52
N GLY A 56 -16.63 -4.38 21.76
CA GLY A 56 -16.01 -4.59 20.43
C GLY A 56 -14.47 -4.57 20.41
N ARG A 57 -13.83 -4.45 21.57
CA ARG A 57 -12.38 -4.29 21.75
C ARG A 57 -11.82 -5.56 22.34
N THR A 58 -11.22 -6.37 21.48
CA THR A 58 -10.40 -7.52 21.89
C THR A 58 -8.94 -7.08 22.07
N ARG A 59 -8.17 -7.85 22.84
CA ARG A 59 -6.71 -7.67 22.92
C ARG A 59 -6.12 -8.15 21.60
N PHE A 60 -5.77 -7.22 20.72
CA PHE A 60 -5.06 -7.54 19.49
C PHE A 60 -3.64 -7.95 19.83
N ILE A 61 -3.27 -9.15 19.40
CA ILE A 61 -1.93 -9.69 19.54
C ILE A 61 -1.06 -8.99 18.50
N ILE A 62 0.06 -8.38 18.92
CA ILE A 62 0.89 -7.46 18.12
C ILE A 62 1.79 -8.22 17.10
N GLN A 63 1.36 -9.42 16.69
CA GLN A 63 2.15 -10.37 15.88
C GLN A 63 2.60 -9.77 14.54
N TYR A 64 1.80 -8.86 13.96
CA TYR A 64 2.06 -8.26 12.65
C TYR A 64 2.92 -6.99 12.69
N TYR A 65 3.23 -6.46 13.87
CA TYR A 65 3.95 -5.19 14.00
C TYR A 65 5.39 -5.22 13.45
N PRO A 66 6.20 -6.28 13.67
CA PRO A 66 7.53 -6.37 13.08
C PRO A 66 7.50 -6.36 11.55
N TYR A 67 6.49 -6.98 10.93
CA TYR A 67 6.32 -6.97 9.48
C TYR A 67 6.04 -5.57 8.94
N ILE A 68 5.19 -4.79 9.63
CA ILE A 68 4.89 -3.40 9.26
C ILE A 68 6.14 -2.52 9.41
N LEU A 69 6.84 -2.62 10.55
CA LEU A 69 8.07 -1.86 10.77
C LEU A 69 9.13 -2.18 9.71
N MET A 70 9.29 -3.47 9.40
CA MET A 70 10.21 -3.92 8.36
C MET A 70 9.85 -3.32 7.00
N PHE A 71 8.58 -3.40 6.61
CA PHE A 71 8.09 -2.83 5.37
C PHE A 71 8.41 -1.34 5.27
N VAL A 72 8.10 -0.54 6.30
CA VAL A 72 8.34 0.91 6.30
C VAL A 72 9.83 1.23 6.17
N VAL A 73 10.71 0.50 6.86
CA VAL A 73 12.16 0.72 6.77
C VAL A 73 12.69 0.40 5.37
N TYR A 74 12.28 -0.73 4.78
CA TYR A 74 12.76 -1.12 3.45
C TYR A 74 12.16 -0.28 2.32
N ASP A 75 10.96 0.25 2.49
CA ASP A 75 10.33 1.16 1.52
C ASP A 75 11.16 2.45 1.38
N VAL A 76 11.61 3.03 2.49
CA VAL A 76 12.50 4.19 2.50
C VAL A 76 13.87 3.86 1.88
N ILE A 77 14.41 2.67 2.15
CA ILE A 77 15.65 2.20 1.52
C ILE A 77 15.49 2.09 0.00
N ALA A 78 14.38 1.55 -0.49
CA ALA A 78 14.11 1.42 -1.92
C ALA A 78 14.03 2.79 -2.61
N MET A 79 13.46 3.80 -1.95
CA MET A 79 13.46 5.18 -2.46
C MET A 79 14.88 5.73 -2.66
N PHE A 80 15.80 5.47 -1.73
CA PHE A 80 17.20 5.87 -1.87
C PHE A 80 17.91 5.13 -3.01
N LEU A 81 17.64 3.84 -3.16
CA LEU A 81 18.18 3.06 -4.28
C LEU A 81 17.66 3.55 -5.63
N PHE A 82 16.40 3.97 -5.70
CA PHE A 82 15.84 4.55 -6.91
C PHE A 82 16.49 5.89 -7.26
N ALA A 83 16.67 6.79 -6.29
CA ALA A 83 17.36 8.06 -6.50
C ALA A 83 18.80 7.85 -7.00
N TRP A 84 19.53 6.90 -6.41
CA TRP A 84 20.85 6.52 -6.89
C TRP A 84 20.83 5.94 -8.31
N ALA A 85 19.84 5.09 -8.61
CA ALA A 85 19.73 4.45 -9.92
C ALA A 85 19.54 5.46 -11.06
N LEU A 86 18.89 6.60 -10.80
CA LEU A 86 18.73 7.68 -11.78
C LEU A 86 20.07 8.33 -12.17
N ASP A 87 20.99 8.49 -11.21
CA ASP A 87 22.27 9.19 -11.40
C ASP A 87 23.49 8.25 -11.49
N LEU A 88 23.26 6.95 -11.67
CA LEU A 88 24.28 5.89 -11.75
C LEU A 88 25.48 6.24 -12.64
N ARG A 89 25.22 6.85 -13.80
CA ARG A 89 26.26 7.23 -14.78
C ARG A 89 27.09 8.43 -14.34
N ALA A 90 26.50 9.37 -13.61
CA ALA A 90 27.14 10.61 -13.19
C ALA A 90 28.03 10.39 -11.94
N LEU A 91 27.60 9.51 -11.03
CA LEU A 91 28.28 9.21 -9.76
C LEU A 91 29.54 8.33 -9.92
N GLY A 92 29.62 7.55 -11.00
CA GLY A 92 30.73 6.64 -11.26
C GLY A 92 30.99 5.65 -10.12
N ALA A 93 32.21 5.11 -10.05
CA ALA A 93 32.58 4.12 -9.03
C ALA A 93 32.54 4.69 -7.60
N ALA A 94 32.90 5.97 -7.44
CA ALA A 94 32.99 6.62 -6.13
C ALA A 94 31.63 6.73 -5.43
N GLY A 95 30.54 7.01 -6.15
CA GLY A 95 29.19 7.01 -5.58
C GLY A 95 28.52 5.63 -5.55
N THR A 96 29.00 4.69 -6.36
CA THR A 96 28.42 3.33 -6.45
C THR A 96 28.89 2.40 -5.33
N VAL A 97 30.18 2.39 -5.01
CA VAL A 97 30.76 1.48 -4.00
C VAL A 97 30.12 1.63 -2.60
N PRO A 98 29.89 2.85 -2.08
CA PRO A 98 29.21 3.03 -0.79
C PRO A 98 27.78 2.49 -0.79
N ILE A 99 27.05 2.65 -1.90
CA ILE A 99 25.65 2.21 -2.00
C ILE A 99 25.54 0.70 -2.12
N LEU A 100 26.45 0.06 -2.87
CA LEU A 100 26.56 -1.39 -2.88
C LEU A 100 26.90 -1.95 -1.49
N THR A 101 27.78 -1.27 -0.75
CA THR A 101 28.13 -1.65 0.63
C THR A 101 26.90 -1.52 1.55
N PHE A 102 26.17 -0.42 1.43
CA PHE A 102 24.91 -0.21 2.14
C PHE A 102 23.86 -1.29 1.82
N MET A 103 23.72 -1.69 0.55
CA MET A 103 22.82 -2.78 0.15
C MET A 103 23.17 -4.09 0.86
N VAL A 104 24.45 -4.45 0.93
CA VAL A 104 24.89 -5.68 1.63
C VAL A 104 24.55 -5.61 3.11
N VAL A 105 24.81 -4.49 3.77
CA VAL A 105 24.45 -4.29 5.19
C VAL A 105 22.93 -4.36 5.38
N ALA A 106 22.16 -3.79 4.45
CA ALA A 106 20.71 -3.86 4.46
C ALA A 106 20.18 -5.28 4.28
N LEU A 107 20.95 -6.27 3.83
CA LEU A 107 20.46 -7.66 3.81
C LEU A 107 20.46 -8.32 5.21
N VAL A 108 21.22 -7.79 6.17
CA VAL A 108 21.33 -8.36 7.53
C VAL A 108 19.98 -8.36 8.27
N PRO A 109 19.27 -7.22 8.42
CA PRO A 109 17.95 -7.24 9.05
C PRO A 109 16.96 -8.12 8.29
N LEU A 110 16.99 -8.16 6.95
CA LEU A 110 16.13 -9.01 6.13
C LEU A 110 16.35 -10.48 6.41
N ALA A 111 17.61 -10.91 6.45
CA ALA A 111 17.97 -12.28 6.77
C ALA A 111 17.51 -12.65 8.19
N TYR A 112 17.68 -11.76 9.16
CA TYR A 112 17.21 -11.98 10.53
C TYR A 112 15.68 -12.09 10.61
N ALA A 113 14.95 -11.20 9.94
CA ALA A 113 13.50 -11.25 9.91
C ALA A 113 12.97 -12.52 9.23
N LEU A 114 13.59 -12.96 8.13
CA LEU A 114 13.25 -14.22 7.46
C LEU A 114 13.51 -15.44 8.36
N HIS A 115 14.64 -15.43 9.08
CA HIS A 115 14.95 -16.47 10.05
C HIS A 115 13.89 -16.53 11.16
N LEU A 116 13.53 -15.38 11.73
CA LEU A 116 12.53 -15.27 12.78
C LEU A 116 11.12 -15.69 12.29
N ALA A 117 10.77 -15.36 11.04
CA ALA A 117 9.52 -15.78 10.42
C ALA A 117 9.43 -17.31 10.22
N GLY A 118 10.57 -18.00 10.12
CA GLY A 118 10.65 -19.46 10.02
C GLY A 118 10.35 -20.17 11.34
N GLN A 119 10.59 -19.54 12.48
CA GLN A 119 10.36 -20.13 13.80
C GLN A 119 8.89 -19.97 14.19
N ARG A 120 8.04 -20.90 13.72
CA ARG A 120 6.59 -20.92 14.00
C ARG A 120 6.22 -21.24 15.46
N GLU A 121 7.20 -21.60 16.27
CA GLU A 121 7.02 -22.16 17.61
C GLU A 121 7.02 -21.08 18.72
N ASN A 122 7.41 -19.85 18.39
CA ASN A 122 7.49 -18.70 19.32
C ASN A 122 6.29 -17.73 19.19
N TRP A 123 5.19 -18.15 18.54
CA TRP A 123 4.05 -17.29 18.17
C TRP A 123 2.71 -17.83 18.64
#